data_AF-A0AAJ5Z0S4-F1
#
_entry.id   AF-A0AAJ5Z0S4-F1
#
_cell.length_a   1.000
_cell.length_b   1.000
_cell.length_c   1.000
_cell.angle_alpha   90.00
_cell.angle_beta   90.00
_cell.angle_gamma   90.00
#
_symmetry.space_group_name_H-M   'P 1'
#
loop_
_entity.id
_entity.type
_entity.pdbx_description
1 polymer ?
#
loop_
_entity_poly.entity_id
_entity_poly.type
_entity_poly.pdbx_seq_one_letter_code
_entity_poly.pdbx_strand_id
1 'polypeptide(L)'
;MSDMDTILTEYPTLRPRTDVYSTSHGATYAAAYNDGRTMLLLLLDGTIAVPFRGNVYHIPMHFWFPRVYPQEPPIVYVVPMRDMLLRSGAHTTPEGLVQVPYMNTWMRKPEASSLLELVRECQAAFSLEPPVMAKRSTSPPAPPPLPRQTVPVVPPLPPKANHASPTETEVPRVTMPAPPRPMNPAVTELHTKVHQQLSMRVADLHAAQTKSDAQLRMLLDDLERGAPALEDEMQRLRAVRDVCVANTQRLSTMMDTAKRTTWELEARPEPDVDHMMSATSLVENQLLQLMADDQAIEDTLYQLSRALYSEQLSLDRFIKHTRMLSREQFLKRALAQNIAHGLGWDAPVTGPATPT
;
A
#
# COMPACT_ATOMS: atom_id res chain seq x y z
N MET A 1 -29.37 -20.38 3.21
CA MET A 1 -28.13 -20.98 3.74
C MET A 1 -27.09 -19.88 3.68
N SER A 2 -26.39 -19.60 4.78
CA SER A 2 -25.43 -18.48 4.83
C SER A 2 -24.26 -18.80 3.88
N ASP A 3 -23.72 -17.80 3.17
CA ASP A 3 -22.57 -17.99 2.25
C ASP A 3 -21.38 -18.67 2.96
N MET A 4 -21.19 -18.37 4.24
CA MET A 4 -20.21 -19.00 5.12
C MET A 4 -20.48 -20.49 5.41
N ASP A 5 -21.73 -20.92 5.52
CA ASP A 5 -22.04 -22.35 5.75
C ASP A 5 -21.74 -23.17 4.50
N THR A 6 -22.03 -22.59 3.33
CA THR A 6 -21.76 -23.21 2.03
C THR A 6 -20.26 -23.43 1.83
N ILE A 7 -19.42 -22.41 2.09
CA ILE A 7 -17.97 -22.55 1.92
C ILE A 7 -17.35 -23.55 2.89
N LEU A 8 -17.81 -23.59 4.15
CA LEU A 8 -17.28 -24.51 5.16
C LEU A 8 -17.69 -25.97 4.88
N THR A 9 -18.82 -26.17 4.20
CA THR A 9 -19.27 -27.49 3.75
C THR A 9 -18.44 -28.00 2.58
N GLU A 10 -18.13 -27.13 1.60
CA GLU A 10 -17.37 -27.52 0.40
C GLU A 10 -15.84 -27.58 0.65
N TYR A 11 -15.32 -26.71 1.51
CA TYR A 11 -13.89 -26.63 1.86
C TYR A 11 -13.66 -26.78 3.38
N PRO A 12 -13.64 -28.03 3.90
CA PRO A 12 -13.47 -28.29 5.33
C PRO A 12 -12.08 -27.94 5.89
N THR A 13 -11.12 -27.63 5.02
CA THR A 13 -9.79 -27.13 5.37
C THR A 13 -9.79 -25.68 5.84
N LEU A 14 -10.83 -24.92 5.50
CA LEU A 14 -11.00 -23.53 5.89
C LEU A 14 -11.64 -23.44 7.28
N ARG A 15 -11.06 -22.61 8.15
CA ARG A 15 -11.51 -22.43 9.53
C ARG A 15 -11.77 -20.96 9.84
N PRO A 16 -12.96 -20.61 10.35
CA PRO A 16 -13.24 -19.24 10.75
C PRO A 16 -12.52 -18.92 12.06
N ARG A 17 -11.87 -17.78 12.11
CA ARG A 17 -11.20 -17.20 13.28
C ARG A 17 -11.46 -15.69 13.30
N THR A 18 -11.30 -15.05 14.45
CA THR A 18 -11.31 -13.60 14.55
C THR A 18 -9.88 -13.13 14.83
N ASP A 19 -9.39 -12.19 14.05
CA ASP A 19 -8.00 -11.75 14.12
C ASP A 19 -7.88 -10.25 13.81
N VAL A 20 -6.75 -9.66 14.18
CA VAL A 20 -6.50 -8.22 14.02
C VAL A 20 -5.89 -7.97 12.64
N TYR A 21 -6.66 -7.35 11.76
CA TYR A 21 -6.19 -6.87 10.46
C TYR A 21 -5.46 -5.54 10.60
N SER A 22 -4.22 -5.45 10.09
CA SER A 22 -3.41 -4.23 10.06
C SER A 22 -3.12 -3.80 8.63
N THR A 23 -3.52 -2.59 8.25
CA THR A 23 -3.57 -2.15 6.84
C THR A 23 -2.24 -1.68 6.25
N SER A 24 -1.15 -2.41 6.49
CA SER A 24 0.16 -2.14 5.89
C SER A 24 0.31 -2.66 4.45
N HIS A 25 -0.74 -3.27 3.87
CA HIS A 25 -0.68 -3.96 2.58
C HIS A 25 -1.70 -3.31 1.63
N GLY A 26 -1.22 -2.73 0.52
CA GLY A 26 -1.91 -1.78 -0.34
C GLY A 26 -3.01 -2.37 -1.23
N ALA A 27 -4.04 -2.98 -0.65
CA ALA A 27 -5.20 -3.43 -1.41
C ALA A 27 -6.03 -2.22 -1.88
N THR A 28 -6.04 -1.96 -3.19
CA THR A 28 -6.74 -0.83 -3.84
C THR A 28 -8.25 -0.81 -3.58
N TYR A 29 -8.88 -1.96 -3.37
CA TYR A 29 -10.30 -2.09 -3.04
C TYR A 29 -10.59 -2.05 -1.53
N ALA A 30 -9.55 -2.07 -0.69
CA ALA A 30 -9.66 -1.89 0.76
C ALA A 30 -9.28 -0.44 1.18
N ALA A 31 -9.37 0.52 0.25
CA ALA A 31 -8.99 1.91 0.50
C ALA A 31 -9.67 2.54 1.73
N ALA A 32 -10.90 2.11 2.06
CA ALA A 32 -11.62 2.51 3.27
C ALA A 32 -10.98 2.03 4.58
N TYR A 33 -10.12 1.01 4.52
CA TYR A 33 -9.40 0.44 5.67
C TYR A 33 -7.95 0.91 5.75
N ASN A 34 -7.43 1.66 4.77
CA ASN A 34 -6.04 2.11 4.67
C ASN A 34 -5.65 3.26 5.63
N ASP A 35 -6.45 3.57 6.66
CA ASP A 35 -6.22 4.69 7.61
C ASP A 35 -5.14 4.38 8.69
N GLY A 36 -4.32 3.33 8.49
CA GLY A 36 -3.29 2.90 9.45
C GLY A 36 -3.83 2.33 10.77
N ARG A 37 -5.16 2.15 10.88
CA ARG A 37 -5.82 1.58 12.07
C ARG A 37 -5.85 0.06 12.01
N THR A 38 -5.66 -0.58 13.16
CA THR A 38 -5.89 -2.01 13.30
C THR A 38 -7.37 -2.28 13.57
N MET A 39 -7.93 -3.32 12.94
CA MET A 39 -9.34 -3.66 13.09
C MET A 39 -9.52 -5.16 13.33
N LEU A 40 -10.36 -5.51 14.31
CA LEU A 40 -10.76 -6.89 14.53
C LEU A 40 -11.76 -7.30 13.44
N LEU A 41 -11.37 -8.25 12.59
CA LEU A 41 -12.17 -8.74 11.47
C LEU A 41 -12.32 -10.27 11.56
N LEU A 42 -13.35 -10.79 10.90
CA LEU A 42 -13.48 -12.22 10.66
C LEU A 42 -12.44 -12.62 9.60
N LEU A 43 -11.68 -13.67 9.90
CA LEU A 43 -10.66 -14.27 9.07
C LEU A 43 -11.05 -15.72 8.81
N LEU A 44 -11.08 -16.13 7.56
CA LEU A 44 -11.13 -17.54 7.19
C LEU A 44 -9.72 -17.98 6.77
N ASP A 45 -9.12 -18.82 7.59
CA ASP A 45 -7.76 -19.32 7.45
C ASP A 45 -7.78 -20.80 7.08
N GLY A 46 -7.04 -21.19 6.04
CA GLY A 46 -6.88 -22.57 5.65
C GLY A 46 -6.18 -22.74 4.32
N THR A 47 -6.32 -23.92 3.71
CA THR A 47 -5.67 -24.25 2.44
C THR A 47 -6.68 -24.64 1.36
N ILE A 48 -6.43 -24.21 0.13
CA ILE A 48 -7.24 -24.57 -1.04
C ILE A 48 -6.44 -25.52 -1.93
N ALA A 49 -7.07 -26.62 -2.34
CA ALA A 49 -6.49 -27.62 -3.22
C ALA A 49 -6.53 -27.17 -4.68
N VAL A 50 -5.38 -26.87 -5.26
CA VAL A 50 -5.23 -26.37 -6.62
C VAL A 50 -4.51 -27.42 -7.48
N PRO A 51 -5.15 -27.96 -8.53
CA PRO A 51 -4.49 -28.85 -9.48
C PRO A 51 -3.55 -28.06 -10.39
N PHE A 52 -2.27 -28.44 -10.45
CA PHE A 52 -1.28 -27.83 -11.34
C PHE A 52 -0.33 -28.91 -11.88
N ARG A 53 -0.19 -28.99 -13.21
CA ARG A 53 0.73 -29.92 -13.91
C ARG A 53 0.65 -31.39 -13.43
N GLY A 54 -0.55 -31.87 -13.14
CA GLY A 54 -0.81 -33.27 -12.73
C GLY A 54 -0.68 -33.55 -11.23
N ASN A 55 -0.27 -32.56 -10.42
CA ASN A 55 -0.24 -32.66 -8.95
C ASN A 55 -1.24 -31.68 -8.32
N VAL A 56 -1.75 -32.03 -7.13
CA VAL A 56 -2.62 -31.13 -6.35
C VAL A 56 -1.81 -30.45 -5.26
N TYR A 57 -1.73 -29.13 -5.33
CA TYR A 57 -1.02 -28.29 -4.36
C TYR A 57 -2.01 -27.67 -3.38
N HIS A 58 -1.66 -27.67 -2.08
CA HIS A 58 -2.49 -27.08 -1.04
C HIS A 58 -1.95 -25.69 -0.71
N ILE A 59 -2.63 -24.67 -1.22
CA ILE A 59 -2.15 -23.29 -1.12
C ILE A 59 -2.80 -22.63 0.09
N PRO A 60 -2.02 -22.18 1.10
CA PRO A 60 -2.53 -21.45 2.26
C PRO A 60 -3.06 -20.07 1.89
N MET A 61 -4.28 -19.76 2.32
CA MET A 61 -4.95 -18.50 2.05
C MET A 61 -5.70 -17.98 3.26
N HIS A 62 -5.71 -16.65 3.36
CA HIS A 62 -6.46 -15.89 4.35
C HIS A 62 -7.52 -15.06 3.64
N PHE A 63 -8.79 -15.25 4.00
CA PHE A 63 -9.91 -14.42 3.54
C PHE A 63 -10.37 -13.54 4.69
N TRP A 64 -10.13 -12.24 4.59
CA TRP A 64 -10.57 -11.26 5.57
C TRP A 64 -11.91 -10.68 5.13
N PHE A 65 -12.88 -10.65 6.03
CA PHE A 65 -14.22 -10.15 5.72
C PHE A 65 -14.39 -8.72 6.23
N PRO A 66 -14.66 -7.76 5.33
CA PRO A 66 -15.04 -6.40 5.69
C PRO A 66 -16.31 -6.37 6.54
N ARG A 67 -16.50 -5.31 7.33
CA ARG A 67 -17.71 -5.15 8.16
C ARG A 67 -18.99 -4.98 7.35
N VAL A 68 -18.85 -4.53 6.12
CA VAL A 68 -19.96 -4.29 5.17
C VAL A 68 -20.18 -5.47 4.22
N TYR A 69 -19.55 -6.63 4.45
CA TYR A 69 -19.80 -7.85 3.68
C TYR A 69 -21.30 -8.22 3.69
N PRO A 70 -21.92 -8.56 2.54
CA PRO A 70 -21.33 -8.83 1.23
C PRO A 70 -21.23 -7.63 0.28
N GLN A 71 -21.50 -6.40 0.70
CA GLN A 71 -21.41 -5.21 -0.18
C GLN A 71 -19.99 -4.98 -0.69
N GLU A 72 -18.98 -5.27 0.13
CA GLU A 72 -17.58 -5.34 -0.28
C GLU A 72 -17.10 -6.80 -0.30
N PRO A 73 -16.29 -7.20 -1.29
CA PRO A 73 -15.72 -8.53 -1.36
C PRO A 73 -14.69 -8.74 -0.23
N PRO A 74 -14.46 -9.99 0.18
CA PRO A 74 -13.41 -10.31 1.13
C PRO A 74 -12.02 -10.00 0.57
N ILE A 75 -11.10 -9.60 1.45
CA ILE A 75 -9.70 -9.31 1.13
C ILE A 75 -8.92 -10.62 1.23
N VAL A 76 -8.38 -11.09 0.11
CA VAL A 76 -7.76 -12.42 0.02
C VAL A 76 -6.25 -12.32 -0.09
N TYR A 77 -5.53 -13.04 0.78
CA TYR A 77 -4.08 -13.15 0.76
C TYR A 77 -3.63 -14.60 0.62
N VAL A 78 -2.56 -14.82 -0.12
CA VAL A 78 -1.77 -16.05 -0.12
C VAL A 78 -0.68 -15.91 0.95
N VAL A 79 -0.67 -16.82 1.91
CA VAL A 79 0.24 -16.75 3.06
C VAL A 79 1.27 -17.88 2.97
N PRO A 80 2.44 -17.65 2.34
CA PRO A 80 3.43 -18.71 2.15
C PRO A 80 3.92 -19.28 3.48
N MET A 81 4.05 -20.60 3.56
CA MET A 81 4.74 -21.26 4.67
C MET A 81 6.27 -21.06 4.59
N ARG A 82 7.01 -21.48 5.63
CA ARG A 82 8.46 -21.24 5.76
C ARG A 82 9.31 -21.75 4.58
N ASP A 83 8.80 -22.73 3.85
CA ASP A 83 9.41 -23.37 2.69
C ASP A 83 8.82 -22.91 1.35
N MET A 84 7.94 -21.91 1.35
CA MET A 84 7.31 -21.37 0.14
C MET A 84 7.84 -19.97 -0.16
N LEU A 85 8.06 -19.67 -1.43
CA LEU A 85 8.28 -18.31 -1.93
C LEU A 85 7.05 -17.87 -2.72
N LEU A 86 6.59 -16.66 -2.43
CA LEU A 86 5.53 -16.04 -3.19
C LEU A 86 6.04 -15.62 -4.57
N ARG A 87 5.23 -15.83 -5.60
CA ARG A 87 5.46 -15.43 -6.98
C ARG A 87 4.44 -14.37 -7.34
N SER A 88 4.93 -13.17 -7.68
CA SER A 88 4.10 -12.15 -8.30
C SER A 88 3.69 -12.61 -9.70
N GLY A 89 2.40 -12.54 -10.00
CA GLY A 89 1.82 -12.97 -11.28
C GLY A 89 0.65 -12.10 -11.69
N ALA A 90 -0.08 -12.49 -12.73
CA ALA A 90 -1.22 -11.70 -13.23
C ALA A 90 -2.33 -11.52 -12.17
N HIS A 91 -2.39 -12.42 -11.19
CA HIS A 91 -3.46 -12.50 -10.18
C HIS A 91 -2.95 -12.36 -8.74
N THR A 92 -1.65 -12.06 -8.53
CA THR A 92 -1.07 -11.99 -7.18
C THR A 92 0.02 -10.93 -7.12
N THR A 93 -0.08 -10.03 -6.14
CA THR A 93 0.92 -8.99 -5.88
C THR A 93 2.13 -9.59 -5.13
N PRO A 94 3.30 -8.91 -5.10
CA PRO A 94 4.45 -9.37 -4.29
C PRO A 94 4.20 -9.43 -2.78
N GLU A 95 3.11 -8.84 -2.30
CA GLU A 95 2.65 -8.88 -0.91
C GLU A 95 1.74 -10.09 -0.61
N GLY A 96 1.35 -10.85 -1.63
CA GLY A 96 0.48 -12.02 -1.50
C GLY A 96 -1.00 -11.69 -1.69
N LEU A 97 -1.34 -10.43 -1.99
CA LEU A 97 -2.72 -10.04 -2.25
C LEU A 97 -3.21 -10.65 -3.56
N VAL A 98 -4.35 -11.32 -3.52
CA VAL A 98 -4.99 -11.90 -4.68
C VAL A 98 -5.82 -10.84 -5.41
N GLN A 99 -5.64 -10.76 -6.73
CA GLN A 99 -6.38 -9.87 -7.62
C GLN A 99 -6.96 -10.68 -8.77
N VAL A 100 -8.17 -11.19 -8.58
CA VAL A 100 -8.92 -11.91 -9.63
C VAL A 100 -9.97 -10.99 -10.27
N PRO A 101 -10.25 -11.12 -11.58
CA PRO A 101 -11.25 -10.31 -12.26
C PRO A 101 -12.63 -10.35 -11.60
N TYR A 102 -12.97 -11.48 -10.97
CA TYR A 102 -14.22 -11.69 -10.25
C TYR A 102 -14.48 -10.64 -9.16
N MET A 103 -13.44 -10.06 -8.55
CA MET A 103 -13.59 -9.02 -7.51
C MET A 103 -14.20 -7.73 -8.07
N ASN A 104 -13.91 -7.38 -9.33
CA ASN A 104 -14.53 -6.23 -9.99
C ASN A 104 -16.00 -6.50 -10.31
N THR A 105 -16.34 -7.74 -10.66
CA THR A 105 -17.72 -8.18 -10.87
C THR A 105 -18.51 -8.13 -9.57
N TRP A 106 -17.91 -8.55 -8.46
CA TRP A 106 -18.49 -8.45 -7.12
C TRP A 106 -18.85 -7.01 -6.77
N MET A 107 -17.92 -6.08 -6.95
CA MET A 107 -18.16 -4.65 -6.69
C MET A 107 -19.28 -4.05 -7.54
N ARG A 108 -19.54 -4.60 -8.75
CA ARG A 108 -20.63 -4.14 -9.62
C ARG A 108 -21.99 -4.72 -9.20
N LYS A 109 -22.04 -5.95 -8.68
CA LYS A 109 -23.27 -6.66 -8.32
C LYS A 109 -23.08 -7.54 -7.07
N PRO A 110 -22.95 -6.95 -5.88
CA PRO A 110 -22.65 -7.69 -4.65
C PRO A 110 -23.75 -8.69 -4.27
N GLU A 111 -25.01 -8.40 -4.62
CA GLU A 111 -26.17 -9.26 -4.32
C GLU A 111 -26.19 -10.58 -5.09
N ALA A 112 -25.48 -10.65 -6.22
CA ALA A 112 -25.42 -11.83 -7.08
C ALA A 112 -24.08 -12.57 -6.97
N SER A 113 -23.17 -12.12 -6.11
CA SER A 113 -21.84 -12.71 -5.95
C SER A 113 -21.76 -13.57 -4.70
N SER A 114 -20.96 -14.63 -4.76
CA SER A 114 -20.82 -15.61 -3.68
C SER A 114 -19.36 -15.96 -3.41
N LEU A 115 -19.03 -16.17 -2.14
CA LEU A 115 -17.67 -16.51 -1.69
C LEU A 115 -17.19 -17.80 -2.37
N LEU A 116 -18.11 -18.73 -2.62
CA LEU A 116 -17.84 -19.97 -3.31
C LEU A 116 -17.31 -19.74 -4.74
N GLU A 117 -17.96 -18.87 -5.50
CA GLU A 117 -17.50 -18.50 -6.84
C GLU A 117 -16.14 -17.80 -6.80
N LEU A 118 -15.91 -16.93 -5.81
CA LEU A 118 -14.59 -16.31 -5.61
C LEU A 118 -13.49 -17.35 -5.38
N VAL A 119 -13.73 -18.35 -4.53
CA VAL A 119 -12.75 -19.42 -4.26
C VAL A 119 -12.51 -20.28 -5.51
N ARG A 120 -13.55 -20.57 -6.29
CA ARG A 120 -13.41 -21.31 -7.57
C ARG A 120 -12.60 -20.53 -8.60
N GLU A 121 -12.82 -19.22 -8.71
CA GLU A 121 -12.05 -18.34 -9.59
C GLU A 121 -10.58 -18.24 -9.15
N CYS A 122 -10.32 -18.16 -7.84
CA CYS A 122 -8.96 -18.26 -7.29
C CYS A 122 -8.31 -19.61 -7.65
N GLN A 123 -9.04 -20.72 -7.49
CA GLN A 123 -8.54 -22.07 -7.83
C GLN A 123 -8.24 -22.18 -9.33
N ALA A 124 -9.09 -21.64 -10.19
CA ALA A 124 -8.88 -21.62 -11.63
C ALA A 124 -7.65 -20.78 -12.01
N ALA A 125 -7.52 -19.56 -11.47
CA ALA A 125 -6.37 -18.69 -11.70
C ALA A 125 -5.04 -19.36 -11.28
N PHE A 126 -5.02 -19.98 -10.09
CA PHE A 126 -3.80 -20.62 -9.57
C PHE A 126 -3.48 -21.98 -10.22
N SER A 127 -4.46 -22.61 -10.87
CA SER A 127 -4.23 -23.80 -11.70
C SER A 127 -3.49 -23.49 -13.00
N LEU A 128 -3.54 -22.23 -13.46
CA LEU A 128 -2.77 -21.74 -14.61
C LEU A 128 -1.40 -21.25 -14.17
N GLU A 129 -1.39 -20.41 -13.13
CA GLU A 129 -0.18 -19.78 -12.61
C GLU A 129 -0.13 -19.88 -11.08
N PRO A 130 0.61 -20.85 -10.50
CA PRO A 130 0.65 -21.02 -9.05
C PRO A 130 1.38 -19.84 -8.39
N PRO A 131 0.79 -19.22 -7.36
CA PRO A 131 1.31 -18.04 -6.67
C PRO A 131 2.42 -18.38 -5.68
N VAL A 132 2.68 -19.66 -5.41
CA VAL A 132 3.75 -20.11 -4.51
C VAL A 132 4.65 -21.13 -5.19
N MET A 133 5.96 -20.99 -4.97
CA MET A 133 6.97 -21.95 -5.38
C MET A 133 7.63 -22.56 -4.13
N ALA A 134 7.83 -23.86 -4.13
CA ALA A 134 8.62 -24.50 -3.07
C ALA A 134 10.08 -24.03 -3.16
N LYS A 135 10.64 -23.57 -2.04
CA LYS A 135 12.07 -23.31 -1.88
C LYS A 135 12.77 -24.65 -2.06
N ARG A 136 13.49 -24.83 -3.16
CA ARG A 136 14.35 -26.02 -3.30
C ARG A 136 15.33 -25.98 -2.13
N SER A 137 15.27 -27.00 -1.28
CA SER A 137 16.34 -27.26 -0.32
C SER A 137 17.57 -27.60 -1.16
N THR A 138 18.45 -26.62 -1.36
CA THR A 138 19.81 -26.91 -1.78
C THR A 138 20.49 -27.58 -0.59
N SER A 139 20.37 -28.91 -0.50
CA SER A 139 21.31 -29.68 0.31
C SER A 139 22.71 -29.32 -0.20
N PRO A 140 23.66 -28.92 0.68
CA PRO A 140 25.05 -28.78 0.25
C PRO A 140 25.47 -30.09 -0.42
N PRO A 141 26.21 -30.04 -1.55
CA PRO A 141 26.69 -31.25 -2.20
C PRO A 141 27.42 -32.08 -1.15
N ALA A 142 26.97 -33.33 -0.98
CA ALA A 142 27.61 -34.27 -0.09
C ALA A 142 29.12 -34.30 -0.43
N PRO A 143 30.01 -34.19 0.56
CA PRO A 143 31.44 -34.33 0.31
C PRO A 143 31.68 -35.67 -0.41
N PRO A 144 32.62 -35.73 -1.38
CA PRO A 144 32.95 -36.97 -2.05
C PRO A 144 33.24 -38.05 -1.01
N PRO A 145 32.81 -39.31 -1.23
CA PRO A 145 33.06 -40.39 -0.29
C PRO A 145 34.57 -40.48 -0.07
N LEU A 146 35.00 -40.16 1.16
CA LEU A 146 36.36 -40.41 1.60
C LEU A 146 36.65 -41.90 1.38
N PRO A 147 37.81 -42.26 0.78
CA PRO A 147 38.21 -43.65 0.70
C PRO A 147 38.21 -44.23 2.12
N ARG A 148 37.50 -45.35 2.27
CA ARG A 148 37.38 -46.16 3.48
C ARG A 148 38.80 -46.47 3.98
N GLN A 149 39.30 -45.69 4.93
CA GLN A 149 40.53 -46.04 5.64
C GLN A 149 40.23 -47.27 6.48
N THR A 150 40.83 -48.38 6.09
CA THR A 150 41.00 -49.55 6.94
C THR A 150 41.69 -49.09 8.23
N VAL A 151 40.99 -49.23 9.34
CA VAL A 151 41.51 -49.11 10.70
C VAL A 151 42.91 -49.76 10.81
N PRO A 152 43.93 -49.05 11.33
CA PRO A 152 45.18 -49.69 11.71
C PRO A 152 44.90 -50.57 12.93
N VAL A 153 45.07 -51.88 12.76
CA VAL A 153 45.13 -52.84 13.87
C VAL A 153 46.34 -52.46 14.73
N VAL A 154 46.08 -52.14 15.99
CA VAL A 154 47.09 -51.98 17.05
C VAL A 154 47.69 -53.37 17.33
N PRO A 155 49.02 -53.57 17.21
CA PRO A 155 49.67 -54.77 17.72
C PRO A 155 49.92 -54.65 19.23
N PRO A 156 49.74 -55.74 20.02
CA PRO A 156 49.93 -55.72 21.47
C PRO A 156 51.41 -55.86 21.85
N LEU A 157 51.82 -55.17 22.92
CA LEU A 157 53.05 -55.46 23.67
C LEU A 157 52.95 -56.81 24.38
N PRO A 158 54.04 -57.59 24.45
CA PRO A 158 54.68 -57.91 25.76
C PRO A 158 56.20 -58.23 25.63
N PRO A 159 56.94 -58.70 26.67
CA PRO A 159 56.94 -58.41 28.12
C PRO A 159 58.35 -58.01 28.66
N LYS A 160 58.42 -57.65 29.95
CA LYS A 160 59.66 -57.45 30.73
C LYS A 160 60.43 -58.77 30.95
N ALA A 161 61.76 -58.70 30.93
CA ALA A 161 62.65 -59.63 31.60
C ALA A 161 63.86 -58.89 32.22
N ASN A 162 64.19 -59.27 33.45
CA ASN A 162 65.20 -58.71 34.34
C ASN A 162 66.64 -59.16 34.01
N HIS A 163 67.58 -58.53 34.74
CA HIS A 163 68.98 -58.93 35.03
C HIS A 163 70.00 -58.58 33.94
N ALA A 164 71.23 -58.12 34.23
CA ALA A 164 71.97 -57.82 35.46
C ALA A 164 73.15 -56.91 35.08
N SER A 165 73.71 -56.16 36.04
CA SER A 165 75.05 -55.59 35.92
C SER A 165 76.11 -56.71 35.82
N PRO A 166 77.21 -56.47 35.09
CA PRO A 166 78.51 -56.31 35.75
C PRO A 166 79.32 -55.15 35.13
N THR A 167 79.93 -54.30 35.96
CA THR A 167 81.32 -54.35 36.45
C THR A 167 82.31 -53.68 35.49
N GLU A 168 82.98 -52.70 36.09
CA GLU A 168 84.09 -51.88 35.62
C GLU A 168 85.08 -52.57 34.68
N THR A 169 85.59 -51.82 33.71
CA THR A 169 87.03 -51.85 33.42
C THR A 169 87.46 -50.46 32.97
N GLU A 170 88.24 -49.84 33.85
CA GLU A 170 88.90 -48.55 33.71
C GLU A 170 90.05 -48.65 32.70
N VAL A 171 90.08 -47.75 31.72
CA VAL A 171 91.29 -47.46 30.92
C VAL A 171 91.37 -45.95 30.68
N PRO A 172 92.51 -45.31 30.97
CA PRO A 172 92.62 -43.86 30.96
C PRO A 172 92.75 -43.35 29.51
N ARG A 173 91.88 -42.41 29.11
CA ARG A 173 92.08 -41.67 27.86
C ARG A 173 91.84 -40.18 28.03
N VAL A 174 92.97 -39.50 28.21
CA VAL A 174 93.35 -38.12 27.84
C VAL A 174 92.19 -37.17 27.52
N THR A 175 92.04 -36.17 28.38
CA THR A 175 91.27 -34.94 28.19
C THR A 175 91.79 -34.11 27.02
N MET A 176 90.95 -33.92 26.00
CA MET A 176 90.97 -32.72 25.15
C MET A 176 89.53 -32.22 24.99
N PRO A 177 89.28 -30.89 25.02
CA PRO A 177 87.97 -30.35 24.73
C PRO A 177 87.72 -30.46 23.22
N ALA A 178 86.79 -31.32 22.83
CA ALA A 178 86.35 -31.43 21.44
C ALA A 178 85.63 -30.13 21.03
N PRO A 179 85.83 -29.63 19.80
CA PRO A 179 85.10 -28.46 19.28
C PRO A 179 83.59 -28.76 19.27
N PRO A 180 82.72 -27.74 19.45
CA PRO A 180 81.27 -27.95 19.44
C PRO A 180 80.90 -28.59 18.11
N ARG A 181 80.27 -29.77 18.17
CA ARG A 181 79.86 -30.48 16.95
C ARG A 181 78.94 -29.55 16.16
N PRO A 182 79.19 -29.32 14.87
CA PRO A 182 78.28 -28.56 14.04
C PRO A 182 76.91 -29.25 14.07
N MET A 183 75.86 -28.44 14.24
CA MET A 183 74.49 -28.93 14.34
C MET A 183 74.15 -29.72 13.08
N ASN A 184 73.55 -30.90 13.26
CA ASN A 184 73.23 -31.80 12.16
C ASN A 184 72.39 -31.06 11.08
N PRO A 185 72.83 -30.99 9.81
CA PRO A 185 72.19 -30.19 8.77
C PRO A 185 70.73 -30.58 8.50
N ALA A 186 70.37 -31.85 8.75
CA ALA A 186 68.99 -32.30 8.64
C ALA A 186 68.08 -31.71 9.74
N VAL A 187 68.62 -31.46 10.93
CA VAL A 187 67.89 -30.88 12.07
C VAL A 187 67.68 -29.38 11.88
N THR A 188 68.66 -28.67 11.32
CA THR A 188 68.50 -27.25 10.98
C THR A 188 67.51 -27.03 9.83
N GLU A 189 67.51 -27.88 8.79
CA GLU A 189 66.52 -27.80 7.70
C GLU A 189 65.09 -28.08 8.19
N LEU A 190 64.93 -29.01 9.14
CA LEU A 190 63.63 -29.25 9.76
C LEU A 190 63.19 -28.03 10.59
N HIS A 191 64.10 -27.44 11.37
CA HIS A 191 63.81 -26.28 12.20
C HIS A 191 63.42 -25.05 11.36
N THR A 192 64.09 -24.81 10.23
CA THR A 192 63.73 -23.72 9.31
C THR A 192 62.39 -23.98 8.63
N LYS A 193 62.11 -25.22 8.20
CA LYS A 193 60.79 -25.61 7.64
C LYS A 193 59.66 -25.42 8.64
N VAL A 194 59.82 -25.88 9.88
CA VAL A 194 58.82 -25.70 10.94
C VAL A 194 58.64 -24.22 11.25
N HIS A 195 59.73 -23.47 11.39
CA HIS A 195 59.67 -22.04 11.65
C HIS A 195 58.96 -21.27 10.52
N GLN A 196 59.22 -21.61 9.26
CA GLN A 196 58.56 -21.03 8.10
C GLN A 196 57.06 -21.37 8.06
N GLN A 197 56.70 -22.61 8.36
CA GLN A 197 55.29 -23.02 8.44
C GLN A 197 54.55 -22.29 9.57
N LEU A 198 55.19 -22.16 10.74
CA LEU A 198 54.62 -21.43 11.87
C LEU A 198 54.48 -19.94 11.57
N SER A 199 55.50 -19.31 10.97
CA SER A 199 55.48 -17.89 10.65
C SER A 199 54.43 -17.56 9.58
N MET A 200 54.29 -18.41 8.56
CA MET A 200 53.21 -18.28 7.57
C MET A 200 51.85 -18.41 8.25
N ARG A 201 51.65 -19.38 9.14
CA ARG A 201 50.37 -19.57 9.79
C ARG A 201 50.00 -18.44 10.76
N VAL A 202 50.99 -17.89 11.46
CA VAL A 202 50.82 -16.70 12.30
C VAL A 202 50.49 -15.47 11.44
N ALA A 203 51.16 -15.29 10.30
CA ALA A 203 50.88 -14.20 9.37
C ALA A 203 49.46 -14.29 8.77
N ASP A 204 49.02 -15.50 8.36
CA ASP A 204 47.67 -15.75 7.86
C ASP A 204 46.60 -15.42 8.92
N LEU A 205 46.81 -15.88 10.16
CA LEU A 205 45.89 -15.60 11.27
C LEU A 205 45.85 -14.11 11.60
N HIS A 206 47.00 -13.44 11.62
CA HIS A 206 47.07 -11.99 11.85
C HIS A 206 46.37 -11.21 10.72
N ALA A 207 46.54 -11.61 9.46
CA ALA A 207 45.85 -11.00 8.33
C ALA A 207 44.33 -11.23 8.36
N ALA A 208 43.89 -12.43 8.77
CA ALA A 208 42.47 -12.71 8.97
C ALA A 208 41.87 -11.88 10.11
N GLN A 209 42.61 -11.75 11.22
CA GLN A 209 42.19 -10.96 12.38
C GLN A 209 42.07 -9.47 12.04
N THR A 210 43.07 -8.89 11.37
CA THR A 210 43.01 -7.46 10.99
C THR A 210 41.88 -7.16 10.01
N LYS A 211 41.57 -8.10 9.11
CA LYS A 211 40.40 -7.99 8.22
C LYS A 211 39.09 -8.01 9.01
N SER A 212 38.96 -8.91 9.98
CA SER A 212 37.79 -8.99 10.85
C SER A 212 37.63 -7.73 11.70
N ASP A 213 38.71 -7.23 12.29
CA ASP A 213 38.70 -6.01 13.11
C ASP A 213 38.37 -4.77 12.28
N ALA A 214 38.87 -4.68 11.04
CA ALA A 214 38.50 -3.60 10.12
C ALA A 214 37.01 -3.66 9.75
N GLN A 215 36.48 -4.85 9.48
CA GLN A 215 35.07 -5.03 9.17
C GLN A 215 34.16 -4.68 10.35
N LEU A 216 34.53 -5.09 11.57
CA LEU A 216 33.82 -4.74 12.80
C LEU A 216 33.83 -3.22 13.06
N ARG A 217 34.96 -2.54 12.82
CA ARG A 217 35.05 -1.09 12.96
C ARG A 217 34.14 -0.35 11.99
N MET A 218 34.08 -0.78 10.74
CA MET A 218 33.15 -0.20 9.76
C MET A 218 31.69 -0.37 10.21
N LEU A 219 31.34 -1.56 10.70
CA LEU A 219 29.97 -1.84 11.15
C LEU A 219 29.59 -1.05 12.41
N LEU A 220 30.55 -0.81 13.31
CA LEU A 220 30.36 0.07 14.47
C LEU A 220 30.16 1.53 14.05
N ASP A 221 30.97 2.06 13.13
CA ASP A 221 30.81 3.43 12.60
C ASP A 221 29.45 3.58 11.88
N ASP A 222 29.03 2.58 11.10
CA ASP A 222 27.72 2.57 10.44
C ASP A 222 26.56 2.57 11.47
N LEU A 223 26.67 1.81 12.56
CA LEU A 223 25.67 1.79 13.64
C LEU A 223 25.66 3.10 14.44
N GLU A 224 26.82 3.66 14.74
CA GLU A 224 26.95 4.94 15.44
C GLU A 224 26.37 6.09 14.63
N ARG A 225 26.47 6.05 13.29
CA ARG A 225 25.82 7.02 12.39
C ARG A 225 24.34 6.74 12.18
N GLY A 226 23.94 5.47 12.15
CA GLY A 226 22.56 5.06 11.94
C GLY A 226 21.63 5.44 13.09
N ALA A 227 22.11 5.34 14.33
CA ALA A 227 21.32 5.69 15.53
C ALA A 227 20.78 7.14 15.53
N PRO A 228 21.61 8.19 15.40
CA PRO A 228 21.12 9.57 15.36
C PRO A 228 20.26 9.85 14.12
N ALA A 229 20.57 9.24 12.97
CA ALA A 229 19.77 9.41 11.75
C ALA A 229 18.33 8.85 11.93
N LEU A 230 18.18 7.71 12.61
CA LEU A 230 16.88 7.15 12.93
C LEU A 230 16.12 8.00 13.96
N GLU A 231 16.83 8.57 14.94
CA GLU A 231 16.22 9.49 15.91
C GLU A 231 15.69 10.76 15.23
N ASP A 232 16.47 11.36 14.34
CA ASP A 232 16.06 12.53 13.56
C ASP A 232 14.83 12.22 12.68
N GLU A 233 14.82 11.10 11.96
CA GLU A 233 13.66 10.69 11.16
C GLU A 233 12.44 10.39 12.04
N MET A 234 12.63 9.78 13.21
CA MET A 234 11.54 9.57 14.17
C MET A 234 10.97 10.89 14.69
N GLN A 235 11.81 11.88 15.00
CA GLN A 235 11.36 13.21 15.42
C GLN A 235 10.61 13.92 14.29
N ARG A 236 11.11 13.83 13.06
CA ARG A 236 10.44 14.38 11.88
C ARG A 236 9.06 13.76 11.67
N LEU A 237 8.95 12.43 11.75
CA LEU A 237 7.66 11.73 11.63
C LEU A 237 6.68 12.10 12.75
N ARG A 238 7.17 12.30 13.99
CA ARG A 238 6.35 12.81 15.10
C ARG A 238 5.82 14.21 14.78
N ALA A 239 6.66 15.12 14.30
CA ALA A 239 6.23 16.46 13.92
C ALA A 239 5.17 16.43 12.79
N VAL A 240 5.37 15.60 11.77
CA VAL A 240 4.38 15.43 10.68
C VAL A 240 3.04 14.91 11.21
N ARG A 241 3.08 13.88 12.07
CA ARG A 241 1.87 13.34 12.71
C ARG A 241 1.14 14.41 13.51
N ASP A 242 1.85 15.21 14.31
CA ASP A 242 1.22 16.25 15.14
C ASP A 242 0.54 17.31 14.26
N VAL A 243 1.15 17.69 13.13
CA VAL A 243 0.53 18.58 12.13
C VAL A 243 -0.71 17.94 11.50
N CYS A 244 -0.65 16.66 11.12
CA CYS A 244 -1.81 15.96 10.58
C CYS A 244 -2.96 15.90 11.60
N VAL A 245 -2.68 15.56 12.86
CA VAL A 245 -3.68 15.52 13.93
C VAL A 245 -4.30 16.90 14.15
N ALA A 246 -3.50 17.96 14.20
CA ALA A 246 -4.00 19.33 14.34
C ALA A 246 -4.88 19.74 13.16
N ASN A 247 -4.47 19.42 11.93
CA ASN A 247 -5.25 19.71 10.73
C ASN A 247 -6.57 18.93 10.70
N THR A 248 -6.57 17.65 11.07
CA THR A 248 -7.78 16.83 11.16
C THR A 248 -8.75 17.41 12.19
N GLN A 249 -8.25 17.82 13.37
CA GLN A 249 -9.09 18.48 14.39
C GLN A 249 -9.68 19.78 13.86
N ARG A 250 -8.87 20.63 13.21
CA ARG A 250 -9.33 21.90 12.64
C ARG A 250 -10.40 21.67 11.56
N LEU A 251 -10.17 20.76 10.63
CA LEU A 251 -11.13 20.41 9.59
C LEU A 251 -12.42 19.82 10.18
N SER A 252 -12.33 18.97 11.21
CA SER A 252 -13.50 18.46 11.92
C SER A 252 -14.33 19.59 12.53
N THR A 253 -13.68 20.53 13.22
CA THR A 253 -14.40 21.67 13.82
C THR A 253 -15.05 22.55 12.76
N MET A 254 -14.36 22.83 11.65
CA MET A 254 -14.91 23.59 10.51
C MET A 254 -16.11 22.86 9.89
N MET A 255 -16.01 21.54 9.70
CA MET A 255 -17.10 20.72 9.17
C MET A 255 -18.31 20.73 10.12
N ASP A 256 -18.09 20.65 11.43
CA ASP A 256 -19.18 20.71 12.41
C ASP A 256 -19.84 22.10 12.42
N THR A 257 -19.06 23.18 12.31
CA THR A 257 -19.64 24.53 12.18
C THR A 257 -20.43 24.67 10.88
N ALA A 258 -19.90 24.17 9.76
CA ALA A 258 -20.58 24.21 8.47
C ALA A 258 -21.90 23.45 8.54
N LYS A 259 -21.90 22.23 9.09
CA LYS A 259 -23.12 21.42 9.29
C LYS A 259 -24.16 22.11 10.17
N ARG A 260 -23.72 22.80 11.23
CA ARG A 260 -24.63 23.60 12.08
C ARG A 260 -25.23 24.75 11.29
N THR A 261 -24.42 25.51 10.56
CA THR A 261 -24.93 26.62 9.75
C THR A 261 -25.85 26.16 8.62
N THR A 262 -25.56 25.03 7.97
CA THR A 262 -26.46 24.48 6.94
C THR A 262 -27.77 24.03 7.56
N TRP A 263 -27.75 23.35 8.71
CA TRP A 263 -28.98 23.00 9.41
C TRP A 263 -29.76 24.26 9.84
N GLU A 264 -29.09 25.27 10.39
CA GLU A 264 -29.73 26.54 10.77
C GLU A 264 -30.38 27.24 9.56
N LEU A 265 -29.75 27.18 8.39
CA LEU A 265 -30.30 27.74 7.14
C LEU A 265 -31.44 26.89 6.57
N GLU A 266 -31.34 25.56 6.59
CA GLU A 266 -32.40 24.64 6.16
C GLU A 266 -33.62 24.70 7.08
N ALA A 267 -33.42 24.95 8.37
CA ALA A 267 -34.50 25.11 9.34
C ALA A 267 -35.20 26.47 9.22
N ARG A 268 -34.54 27.48 8.64
CA ARG A 268 -35.17 28.76 8.34
C ARG A 268 -36.08 28.59 7.12
N PRO A 269 -37.31 29.13 7.16
CA PRO A 269 -38.15 29.17 5.97
C PRO A 269 -37.44 29.98 4.89
N GLU A 270 -37.54 29.51 3.64
CA GLU A 270 -36.95 30.21 2.49
C GLU A 270 -37.53 31.64 2.46
N PRO A 271 -36.67 32.67 2.54
CA PRO A 271 -37.15 34.03 2.50
C PRO A 271 -37.77 34.31 1.14
N ASP A 272 -38.88 35.03 1.13
CA ASP A 272 -39.49 35.46 -0.12
C ASP A 272 -38.53 36.41 -0.84
N VAL A 273 -38.02 35.96 -2.00
CA VAL A 273 -36.97 36.63 -2.77
C VAL A 273 -37.40 38.05 -3.16
N ASP A 274 -38.69 38.24 -3.40
CA ASP A 274 -39.28 39.52 -3.79
C ASP A 274 -39.26 40.55 -2.64
N HIS A 275 -39.28 40.09 -1.38
CA HIS A 275 -39.21 40.95 -0.20
C HIS A 275 -37.77 41.25 0.24
N MET A 276 -36.80 40.43 -0.18
CA MET A 276 -35.38 40.69 0.06
C MET A 276 -34.83 41.79 -0.85
N MET A 277 -35.38 41.91 -2.06
CA MET A 277 -34.99 42.91 -3.04
C MET A 277 -35.94 44.12 -3.04
N SER A 278 -36.14 44.74 -1.87
CA SER A 278 -36.84 46.03 -1.83
C SER A 278 -35.86 47.17 -2.12
N ALA A 279 -36.16 47.97 -3.14
CA ALA A 279 -35.50 49.25 -3.36
C ALA A 279 -35.82 50.25 -2.23
N THR A 280 -34.98 51.29 -2.12
CA THR A 280 -35.00 52.27 -1.03
C THR A 280 -36.31 53.07 -0.97
N SER A 281 -36.97 53.24 -2.12
CA SER A 281 -38.25 53.94 -2.26
C SER A 281 -39.34 53.07 -2.88
N LEU A 282 -40.61 53.34 -2.53
CA LEU A 282 -41.77 52.70 -3.14
C LEU A 282 -41.80 52.90 -4.67
N VAL A 283 -41.35 54.06 -5.15
CA VAL A 283 -41.29 54.40 -6.58
C VAL A 283 -40.18 53.60 -7.30
N GLU A 284 -39.06 53.35 -6.62
CA GLU A 284 -37.98 52.53 -7.15
C GLU A 284 -38.40 51.05 -7.21
N ASN A 285 -39.17 50.55 -6.24
CA ASN A 285 -39.77 49.21 -6.29
C ASN A 285 -40.71 49.07 -7.48
N GLN A 286 -41.52 50.09 -7.75
CA GLN A 286 -42.38 50.12 -8.92
C GLN A 286 -41.57 50.08 -10.22
N LEU A 287 -40.46 50.81 -10.30
CA LEU A 287 -39.55 50.77 -11.45
C LEU A 287 -38.91 49.38 -11.62
N LEU A 288 -38.44 48.78 -10.53
CA LEU A 288 -37.83 47.45 -10.53
C LEU A 288 -38.81 46.38 -11.03
N GLN A 289 -40.06 46.41 -10.57
CA GLN A 289 -41.12 45.52 -11.06
C GLN A 289 -41.38 45.70 -12.56
N LEU A 290 -41.43 46.95 -13.04
CA LEU A 290 -41.66 47.24 -14.45
C LEU A 290 -40.51 46.76 -15.34
N MET A 291 -39.26 46.86 -14.85
CA MET A 291 -38.10 46.33 -15.55
C MET A 291 -38.07 44.80 -15.55
N ALA A 292 -38.41 44.16 -14.43
CA ALA A 292 -38.53 42.71 -14.34
C ALA A 292 -39.60 42.17 -15.29
N ASP A 293 -40.76 42.82 -15.33
CA ASP A 293 -41.85 42.50 -16.23
C ASP A 293 -41.46 42.71 -17.72
N ASP A 294 -40.68 43.74 -18.06
CA ASP A 294 -40.18 43.97 -19.42
C ASP A 294 -39.28 42.81 -19.88
N GLN A 295 -38.33 42.41 -19.03
CA GLN A 295 -37.43 41.30 -19.31
C GLN A 295 -38.17 39.96 -19.38
N ALA A 296 -39.15 39.73 -18.50
CA ALA A 296 -40.02 38.55 -18.56
C ALA A 296 -40.80 38.48 -19.90
N ILE A 297 -41.26 39.62 -20.41
CA ILE A 297 -41.92 39.66 -21.72
C ILE A 297 -40.93 39.29 -22.84
N GLU A 298 -39.69 39.78 -22.83
CA GLU A 298 -38.67 39.40 -23.82
C GLU A 298 -38.41 37.88 -23.83
N ASP A 299 -38.29 37.26 -22.66
CA ASP A 299 -38.11 35.81 -22.53
C ASP A 299 -39.33 35.03 -23.03
N THR A 300 -40.54 35.49 -22.70
CA THR A 300 -41.76 34.84 -23.19
C THR A 300 -41.89 34.95 -24.72
N LEU A 301 -41.53 36.09 -25.31
CA LEU A 301 -41.49 36.28 -26.76
C LEU A 301 -40.46 35.35 -27.41
N TYR A 302 -39.28 35.20 -26.79
CA TYR A 302 -38.27 34.26 -27.23
C TYR A 302 -38.80 32.82 -27.22
N GLN A 303 -39.42 32.37 -26.13
CA GLN A 303 -39.99 31.02 -26.05
C GLN A 303 -41.16 30.80 -27.01
N LEU A 304 -42.02 31.81 -27.21
CA LEU A 304 -43.09 31.76 -28.21
C LEU A 304 -42.54 31.64 -29.63
N SER A 305 -41.46 32.36 -29.95
CA SER A 305 -40.77 32.23 -31.25
C SER A 305 -40.22 30.81 -31.43
N ARG A 306 -39.61 30.24 -30.39
CA ARG A 306 -39.11 28.85 -30.39
C ARG A 306 -40.22 27.82 -30.57
N ALA A 307 -41.37 28.03 -29.93
CA ALA A 307 -42.54 27.16 -30.04
C ALA A 307 -43.19 27.19 -31.44
N LEU A 308 -43.06 28.31 -32.16
CA LEU A 308 -43.45 28.40 -33.56
C LEU A 308 -42.51 27.58 -34.46
N TYR A 309 -41.19 27.70 -34.25
CA TYR A 309 -40.20 26.90 -35.01
C TYR A 309 -40.30 25.40 -34.74
N SER A 310 -40.77 24.99 -33.57
CA SER A 310 -41.02 23.58 -33.23
C SER A 310 -42.40 23.07 -33.65
N GLU A 311 -43.18 23.85 -34.41
CA GLU A 311 -44.54 23.54 -34.90
C GLU A 311 -45.58 23.22 -33.80
N GLN A 312 -45.29 23.55 -32.54
CA GLN A 312 -46.21 23.34 -31.41
C GLN A 312 -47.27 24.44 -31.29
N LEU A 313 -47.06 25.58 -31.96
CA LEU A 313 -47.92 26.75 -31.91
C LEU A 313 -48.35 27.17 -33.33
N SER A 314 -49.64 27.46 -33.53
CA SER A 314 -50.12 27.98 -34.80
C SER A 314 -49.71 29.44 -35.01
N LEU A 315 -49.43 29.82 -36.26
CA LEU A 315 -49.01 31.18 -36.63
C LEU A 315 -50.02 32.25 -36.18
N ASP A 316 -51.32 31.98 -36.32
CA ASP A 316 -52.37 32.92 -35.93
C ASP A 316 -52.37 33.19 -34.41
N ARG A 317 -52.11 32.15 -33.61
CA ARG A 317 -51.99 32.25 -32.15
C ARG A 317 -50.70 32.96 -31.74
N PHE A 318 -49.58 32.68 -32.41
CA PHE A 318 -48.32 33.38 -32.23
C PHE A 318 -48.47 34.89 -32.47
N ILE A 319 -49.01 35.31 -33.62
CA ILE A 319 -49.15 36.73 -33.96
C ILE A 319 -50.05 37.46 -32.94
N LYS A 320 -51.14 36.83 -32.49
CA LYS A 320 -52.03 37.41 -31.47
C LYS A 320 -51.32 37.65 -30.13
N HIS A 321 -50.62 36.64 -29.61
CA HIS A 321 -49.91 36.76 -28.33
C HIS A 321 -48.70 37.71 -28.43
N THR A 322 -47.92 37.65 -29.50
CA THR A 322 -46.79 38.55 -29.73
C THR A 322 -47.24 40.01 -29.78
N ARG A 323 -48.34 40.33 -30.46
CA ARG A 323 -48.88 41.71 -30.50
C ARG A 323 -49.41 42.18 -29.15
N MET A 324 -50.06 41.29 -28.40
CA MET A 324 -50.57 41.60 -27.06
C MET A 324 -49.40 41.92 -26.11
N LEU A 325 -48.41 41.04 -26.06
CA LEU A 325 -47.22 41.18 -25.22
C LEU A 325 -46.39 42.40 -25.63
N SER A 326 -46.20 42.66 -26.93
CA SER A 326 -45.47 43.85 -27.38
C SER A 326 -46.16 45.16 -27.00
N ARG A 327 -47.50 45.18 -26.97
CA ARG A 327 -48.26 46.35 -26.52
C ARG A 327 -48.10 46.57 -25.02
N GLU A 328 -48.16 45.48 -24.24
CA GLU A 328 -47.92 45.52 -22.80
C GLU A 328 -46.49 45.98 -22.49
N GLN A 329 -45.50 45.44 -23.21
CA GLN A 329 -44.09 45.83 -23.13
C GLN A 329 -43.90 47.32 -23.37
N PHE A 330 -44.52 47.86 -24.42
CA PHE A 330 -44.47 49.29 -24.73
C PHE A 330 -45.00 50.16 -23.59
N LEU A 331 -46.14 49.77 -23.00
CA LEU A 331 -46.73 50.49 -21.86
C LEU A 331 -45.82 50.44 -20.63
N LYS A 332 -45.23 49.27 -20.33
CA LYS A 332 -44.31 49.09 -19.20
C LYS A 332 -43.03 49.91 -19.38
N ARG A 333 -42.43 49.92 -20.58
CA ARG A 333 -41.26 50.76 -20.91
C ARG A 333 -41.55 52.26 -20.81
N ALA A 334 -42.70 52.71 -21.32
CA ALA A 334 -43.09 54.11 -21.23
C ALA A 334 -43.30 54.56 -19.78
N LEU A 335 -43.92 53.71 -18.96
CA LEU A 335 -44.11 53.98 -17.53
C LEU A 335 -42.76 53.99 -16.78
N ALA A 336 -41.88 53.02 -17.06
CA ALA A 336 -40.54 52.96 -16.49
C ALA A 336 -39.70 54.20 -16.82
N GLN A 337 -39.74 54.68 -18.08
CA GLN A 337 -39.06 55.91 -18.50
C GLN A 337 -39.59 57.15 -17.77
N ASN A 338 -40.91 57.26 -17.61
CA ASN A 338 -41.51 58.37 -16.87
C ASN A 338 -41.10 58.37 -15.38
N ILE A 339 -41.04 57.19 -14.76
CA ILE A 339 -40.57 57.04 -13.37
C ILE A 339 -39.08 57.36 -13.26
N ALA A 340 -38.25 56.86 -14.17
CA ALA A 340 -36.80 57.10 -14.18
C ALA A 340 -36.47 58.60 -14.32
N HIS A 341 -37.17 59.30 -15.23
CA HIS A 341 -37.05 60.75 -15.36
C HIS A 341 -37.53 61.48 -14.09
N GLY A 342 -38.63 61.01 -13.46
CA GLY A 342 -39.12 61.54 -12.19
C GLY A 342 -38.15 61.33 -11.00
N LEU A 343 -37.32 60.30 -11.05
CA LEU A 343 -36.27 59.99 -10.07
C LEU A 343 -34.93 60.70 -10.39
N GLY A 344 -34.83 61.38 -11.53
CA GLY A 344 -33.59 62.01 -11.99
C GLY A 344 -32.52 61.03 -12.48
N TRP A 345 -32.92 59.80 -12.84
CA TRP A 345 -32.04 58.75 -13.39
C TRP A 345 -31.90 58.85 -14.91
N ASP A 346 -31.94 60.06 -15.47
CA ASP A 346 -31.59 60.29 -16.87
C ASP A 346 -30.09 60.02 -17.06
N ALA A 347 -29.77 58.81 -17.48
CA ALA A 347 -28.46 58.55 -18.08
C ALA A 347 -28.37 59.33 -19.40
N PRO A 348 -27.27 60.06 -19.66
CA PRO A 348 -27.11 60.77 -20.91
C PRO A 348 -27.11 59.77 -22.07
N VAL A 349 -28.00 59.98 -23.04
CA VAL A 349 -28.00 59.29 -24.33
C VAL A 349 -26.77 59.75 -25.11
N THR A 350 -25.61 59.19 -24.79
CA THR A 350 -24.42 59.21 -25.64
C THR A 350 -23.78 57.82 -25.62
N GLY A 351 -24.38 56.88 -26.34
CA GLY A 351 -23.63 55.71 -26.80
C GLY A 351 -22.55 56.18 -27.78
N PRO A 352 -21.32 55.65 -27.73
CA PRO A 352 -20.32 55.96 -28.73
C PRO A 352 -20.83 55.44 -30.08
N ALA A 353 -20.93 56.35 -31.06
CA ALA A 353 -21.13 55.98 -32.45
C ALA A 353 -19.99 55.04 -32.87
N THR A 354 -20.32 53.79 -33.18
CA THR A 354 -19.43 52.86 -33.86
C THR A 354 -19.11 53.42 -35.25
N PRO A 355 -17.85 53.76 -35.58
CA PRO A 355 -17.46 53.98 -36.97
C PRO A 355 -17.37 52.62 -37.68
N THR A 356 -17.82 52.63 -38.92
CA THR A 356 -17.83 51.55 -39.94
C THR A 356 -16.51 50.83 -40.13
#